data_AF-A0A7J0GVH0-F1
#
_entry.id   AF-A0A7J0GVH0-F1
#
_cell.length_a   1.000
_cell.length_b   1.000
_cell.length_c   1.000
_cell.angle_alpha   90.00
_cell.angle_beta   90.00
_cell.angle_gamma   90.00
#
_symmetry.space_group_name_H-M   'P 1'
#
loop_
_entity.id
_entity.type
_entity.pdbx_description
1 polymer ?
#
loop_
_entity_poly.entity_id
_entity_poly.type
_entity_poly.pdbx_seq_one_letter_code
_entity_poly.pdbx_strand_id
1 'polypeptide(L)'
;MSSTANDREPLTVSSRSFGEPWPEFNDGLLYRDTLKPSESGSTVIEFYSSKHANSAPLQGWFQRIRNGQITIDGSVVTDPNTVIRAGSELVYHRLPWKEPDAPYLLEVLFEDDDLIALNKPSGLQVLPGGLFQQRTVLTQLQRQATKKCFSLARQEPHPVPVHRLGRGTSG
;
A
#
# COMPACT_ATOMS: atom_id res chain seq x y z
N MET A 1 -35.74 -32.71 -37.71
CA MET A 1 -35.00 -31.45 -37.43
C MET A 1 -35.91 -30.57 -36.59
N SER A 2 -35.68 -30.50 -35.28
CA SER A 2 -36.34 -29.52 -34.41
C SER A 2 -35.31 -29.05 -33.39
N SER A 3 -35.03 -27.76 -33.48
CA SER A 3 -34.05 -26.99 -32.73
C SER A 3 -34.43 -26.95 -31.26
N THR A 4 -33.62 -27.55 -30.38
CA THR A 4 -33.68 -27.32 -28.94
C THR A 4 -33.19 -25.92 -28.64
N ALA A 5 -34.11 -25.04 -28.26
CA ALA A 5 -33.78 -23.75 -27.68
C ALA A 5 -32.98 -23.96 -26.39
N ASN A 6 -31.81 -23.33 -26.33
CA ASN A 6 -30.93 -23.38 -25.18
C ASN A 6 -31.43 -22.33 -24.18
N ASP A 7 -32.36 -22.70 -23.31
CA ASP A 7 -32.82 -21.87 -22.20
C ASP A 7 -31.66 -21.72 -21.20
N ARG A 8 -30.93 -20.60 -21.30
CA ARG A 8 -30.04 -20.16 -20.22
C ARG A 8 -30.92 -19.51 -19.16
N GLU A 9 -31.06 -20.19 -18.02
CA GLU A 9 -31.62 -19.57 -16.83
C GLU A 9 -30.88 -18.25 -16.50
N PRO A 10 -31.59 -17.19 -16.09
CA PRO A 10 -30.94 -15.98 -15.63
C PRO A 10 -30.14 -16.31 -14.38
N LEU A 11 -28.81 -16.21 -14.48
CA LEU A 11 -27.92 -16.23 -13.32
C LEU A 11 -28.43 -15.17 -12.35
N THR A 12 -28.98 -15.61 -11.22
CA THR A 12 -29.32 -14.74 -10.10
C THR A 12 -28.00 -14.21 -9.55
N VAL A 13 -27.58 -13.04 -10.03
CA VAL A 13 -26.42 -12.31 -9.49
C VAL A 13 -26.81 -11.86 -8.09
N SER A 14 -26.57 -12.72 -7.10
CA SER A 14 -26.43 -12.27 -5.73
C SER A 14 -25.26 -11.27 -5.73
N SER A 15 -25.56 -9.97 -5.61
CA SER A 15 -24.53 -8.93 -5.54
C SER A 15 -23.79 -9.05 -4.21
N ARG A 16 -22.79 -9.93 -4.19
CA ARG A 16 -21.90 -10.10 -3.06
C ARG A 16 -21.08 -8.82 -2.92
N SER A 17 -21.12 -8.19 -1.76
CA SER A 17 -20.22 -7.08 -1.42
C SER A 17 -19.28 -7.48 -0.30
N PHE A 18 -18.10 -6.86 -0.25
CA PHE A 18 -17.17 -6.97 0.87
C PHE A 18 -16.44 -5.65 1.09
N GLY A 19 -15.78 -5.53 2.24
CA GLY A 19 -14.96 -4.37 2.56
C GLY A 19 -15.13 -3.99 4.02
N GLU A 20 -14.02 -3.59 4.64
CA GLU A 20 -14.00 -3.22 6.06
C GLU A 20 -13.72 -1.73 6.22
N PRO A 21 -14.35 -1.07 7.21
CA PRO A 21 -14.00 0.30 7.55
C PRO A 21 -12.49 0.46 7.74
N TRP A 22 -11.95 1.56 7.25
CA TRP A 22 -10.53 1.85 7.38
C TRP A 22 -10.19 2.16 8.83
N PRO A 23 -9.02 1.71 9.34
CA PRO A 23 -8.50 2.24 10.59
C PRO A 23 -8.26 3.75 10.49
N GLU A 24 -8.20 4.41 11.64
CA GLU A 24 -7.94 5.85 11.69
C GLU A 24 -6.59 6.22 11.06
N PHE A 25 -5.56 5.43 11.36
CA PHE A 25 -4.22 5.54 10.81
C PHE A 25 -3.85 4.27 10.05
N ASN A 26 -3.00 4.40 9.04
CA ASN A 26 -2.37 3.24 8.43
C ASN A 26 -1.20 2.71 9.26
N ASP A 27 -0.53 1.64 8.80
CA ASP A 27 0.56 1.01 9.56
C ASP A 27 1.91 1.75 9.50
N GLY A 28 1.97 2.92 8.85
CA GLY A 28 3.23 3.59 8.56
C GLY A 28 4.03 2.88 7.46
N LEU A 29 5.29 3.28 7.26
CA LEU A 29 6.17 2.73 6.23
C LEU A 29 7.63 2.67 6.70
N LEU A 30 8.35 1.65 6.23
CA LEU A 30 9.79 1.54 6.38
C LEU A 30 10.45 1.74 5.02
N TYR A 31 11.35 2.72 4.94
CA TYR A 31 12.19 2.93 3.76
C TYR A 31 13.60 2.52 4.10
N ARG A 32 14.15 1.56 3.34
CA ARG A 32 15.51 1.06 3.53
C ARG A 32 16.40 1.61 2.45
N ASP A 33 17.55 2.11 2.87
CA ASP A 33 18.62 2.58 2.02
C ASP A 33 19.93 1.90 2.42
N THR A 34 20.79 1.65 1.44
CA THR A 34 22.18 1.25 1.68
C THR A 34 23.07 2.37 1.16
N LEU A 35 23.95 2.90 2.02
CA LEU A 35 24.82 4.00 1.62
C LEU A 35 25.88 3.51 0.62
N LYS A 36 25.93 4.15 -0.56
CA LYS A 36 26.94 3.82 -1.57
C LYS A 36 28.30 4.41 -1.19
N PRO A 37 29.42 3.83 -1.65
CA PRO A 37 30.76 4.41 -1.42
C PRO A 37 30.90 5.86 -1.88
N SER A 38 30.22 6.26 -2.96
CA SER A 38 30.21 7.63 -3.48
C SER A 38 29.50 8.64 -2.57
N GLU A 39 28.68 8.16 -1.63
CA GLU A 39 27.90 8.96 -0.67
C GLU A 39 28.56 8.96 0.73
N SER A 40 29.72 8.29 0.86
CA SER A 40 30.43 8.14 2.12
C SER A 40 30.86 9.49 2.70
N GLY A 41 30.72 9.64 4.01
CA GLY A 41 31.10 10.87 4.70
C GLY A 41 30.01 11.95 4.71
N SER A 42 28.86 11.71 4.07
CA SER A 42 27.68 12.56 4.23
C SER A 42 27.09 12.43 5.63
N THR A 43 26.50 13.52 6.11
CA THR A 43 25.68 13.51 7.33
C THR A 43 24.28 12.94 7.05
N VAL A 44 23.58 12.49 8.10
CA VAL A 44 22.20 11.99 7.99
C VAL A 44 21.28 13.01 7.33
N ILE A 45 21.41 14.30 7.68
CA ILE A 45 20.59 15.34 7.08
C ILE A 45 20.90 15.56 5.60
N GLU A 46 22.17 15.57 5.20
CA GLU A 46 22.57 15.73 3.80
C GLU A 46 22.05 14.57 2.95
N PHE A 47 22.18 13.33 3.45
CA PHE A 47 21.70 12.14 2.76
C PHE A 47 20.20 12.19 2.51
N TYR A 48 19.38 12.38 3.56
CA TYR A 48 17.93 12.34 3.41
C TYR A 48 17.36 13.56 2.69
N SER A 49 17.91 14.76 2.92
CA SER A 49 17.41 15.97 2.27
C SER A 49 17.75 16.03 0.77
N SER A 50 18.84 15.37 0.33
CA SER A 50 19.19 15.28 -1.09
C SER A 50 18.45 14.15 -1.80
N LYS A 51 18.57 12.91 -1.29
CA LYS A 51 18.02 11.71 -1.95
C LYS A 51 16.49 11.65 -1.88
N HIS A 52 15.91 12.15 -0.78
CA HIS A 52 14.48 12.08 -0.51
C HIS A 52 13.84 13.47 -0.37
N ALA A 53 14.28 14.43 -1.20
CA ALA A 53 13.76 15.80 -1.22
C ALA A 53 12.23 15.87 -1.48
N ASN A 54 11.69 14.92 -2.27
CA ASN A 54 10.26 14.84 -2.56
C ASN A 54 9.43 14.32 -1.36
N SER A 55 10.08 13.66 -0.39
CA SER A 55 9.42 13.04 0.76
C SER A 55 9.25 14.01 1.94
N ALA A 56 10.09 15.03 2.05
CA ALA A 56 9.95 16.15 2.97
C ALA A 56 10.93 17.28 2.62
N PRO A 57 10.57 18.54 2.94
CA PRO A 57 11.54 19.63 2.95
C PRO A 57 12.61 19.40 4.02
N LEU A 58 13.73 20.14 3.91
CA LEU A 58 14.87 20.06 4.84
C LEU A 58 14.45 20.09 6.32
N GLN A 59 13.58 21.04 6.70
CA GLN A 59 13.07 21.16 8.06
C GLN A 59 12.28 19.92 8.51
N GLY A 60 11.53 19.29 7.61
CA GLY A 60 10.80 18.06 7.89
C GLY A 60 11.75 16.89 8.15
N TRP A 61 12.89 16.83 7.45
CA TRP A 61 13.92 15.83 7.73
C TRP A 61 14.61 16.05 9.06
N PHE A 62 14.94 17.30 9.42
CA PHE A 62 15.46 17.64 10.74
C PHE A 62 14.53 17.13 11.86
N GLN A 63 13.23 17.38 11.73
CA GLN A 63 12.24 16.93 12.71
C GLN A 63 12.18 15.41 12.80
N ARG A 64 12.15 14.71 11.66
CA ARG A 64 12.11 13.23 11.64
C ARG A 64 13.33 12.60 12.30
N ILE A 65 14.52 13.12 12.01
CA ILE A 65 15.76 12.66 12.63
C ILE A 65 15.70 12.88 14.15
N ARG A 66 15.41 14.11 14.60
CA ARG A 66 15.33 14.43 16.04
C ARG A 66 14.27 13.63 16.79
N ASN A 67 13.18 13.26 16.12
CA ASN A 67 12.14 12.41 16.68
C ASN A 67 12.51 10.91 16.73
N GLY A 68 13.73 10.53 16.35
CA GLY A 68 14.21 9.14 16.42
C GLY A 68 13.62 8.25 15.34
N GLN A 69 13.19 8.82 14.21
CA GLN A 69 12.58 8.05 13.11
C GLN A 69 13.60 7.42 12.17
N ILE A 70 14.91 7.60 12.42
CA ILE A 70 15.98 7.08 11.57
C ILE A 70 16.81 6.09 12.38
N THR A 71 17.10 4.92 11.80
CA THR A 71 18.12 4.01 12.31
C THR A 71 19.28 3.88 11.33
N ILE A 72 20.48 3.73 11.84
CA ILE A 72 21.68 3.33 11.08
C ILE A 72 22.19 2.03 11.68
N ASP A 73 22.29 0.98 10.87
CA ASP A 73 22.72 -0.36 11.29
C ASP A 73 21.95 -0.86 12.53
N GLY A 74 20.64 -0.61 12.53
CA GLY A 74 19.71 -0.96 13.62
C GLY A 74 19.71 -0.03 14.84
N SER A 75 20.61 0.95 14.93
CA SER A 75 20.68 1.89 16.05
C SER A 75 19.96 3.20 15.71
N VAL A 76 19.09 3.68 16.61
CA VAL A 76 18.37 4.96 16.44
C VAL A 76 19.36 6.12 16.43
N VAL A 77 19.23 7.03 15.47
CA VAL A 77 20.04 8.24 15.34
C VAL A 77 19.17 9.48 15.41
N THR A 78 19.50 10.37 16.35
CA THR A 78 18.76 11.62 16.61
C THR A 78 19.56 12.88 16.29
N ASP A 79 20.87 12.76 16.06
CA ASP A 79 21.72 13.89 15.64
C ASP A 79 21.78 13.97 14.10
N PRO A 80 21.22 15.04 13.48
CA PRO A 80 21.26 15.24 12.04
C PRO A 80 22.67 15.29 11.44
N ASN A 81 23.68 15.68 12.22
CA ASN A 81 25.06 15.82 11.78
C ASN A 81 25.87 14.51 11.91
N THR A 82 25.23 13.42 12.33
CA THR A 82 25.90 12.11 12.39
C THR A 82 26.42 11.74 11.01
N VAL A 83 27.72 11.46 10.90
CA VAL A 83 28.37 11.05 9.66
C VAL A 83 28.07 9.58 9.38
N ILE A 84 27.65 9.28 8.15
CA ILE A 84 27.27 7.94 7.71
C ILE A 84 28.46 7.27 7.00
N ARG A 85 28.69 5.98 7.28
CA ARG A 85 29.73 5.18 6.65
C ARG A 85 29.20 4.47 5.40
N ALA A 86 30.07 4.30 4.40
CA ALA A 86 29.74 3.47 3.24
C ALA A 86 29.31 2.05 3.68
N GLY A 87 28.27 1.53 3.04
CA GLY A 87 27.73 0.20 3.33
C GLY A 87 26.75 0.13 4.50
N SER A 88 26.58 1.19 5.30
CA SER A 88 25.58 1.20 6.38
C SER A 88 24.16 1.06 5.83
N GLU A 89 23.32 0.32 6.55
CA GLU A 89 21.87 0.27 6.33
C GLU A 89 21.21 1.44 7.07
N LEU A 90 20.50 2.29 6.32
CA LEU A 90 19.67 3.34 6.86
C LEU A 90 18.21 2.95 6.73
N VAL A 91 17.45 3.09 7.82
CA VAL A 91 16.01 2.85 7.80
C VAL A 91 15.29 4.10 8.29
N TYR A 92 14.41 4.63 7.44
CA TYR A 92 13.46 5.65 7.84
C TYR A 92 12.12 5.01 8.21
N HIS A 93 11.74 5.19 9.48
CA HIS A 93 10.48 4.81 10.08
C HIS A 93 9.46 5.95 9.92
N ARG A 94 8.74 5.93 8.80
CA ARG A 94 7.60 6.84 8.61
C ARG A 94 6.46 6.38 9.51
N LEU A 95 6.09 7.25 10.45
CA LEU A 95 4.99 6.97 11.36
C LEU A 95 3.66 6.82 10.60
N PRO A 96 2.72 6.02 11.17
CA PRO A 96 1.32 6.01 10.81
C PRO A 96 0.75 7.40 10.52
N TRP A 97 -0.06 7.52 9.45
CA TRP A 97 -0.81 8.75 9.18
C TRP A 97 -2.26 8.46 8.85
N LYS A 98 -3.13 9.45 9.09
CA LYS A 98 -4.52 9.42 8.67
C LYS A 98 -4.59 9.66 7.18
N GLU A 99 -4.93 8.62 6.43
CA GLU A 99 -5.16 8.74 4.99
C GLU A 99 -6.46 9.54 4.73
N PRO A 100 -6.58 10.22 3.59
CA PRO A 100 -7.83 10.89 3.23
C PRO A 100 -9.00 9.91 3.15
N ASP A 101 -10.22 10.41 3.31
CA ASP A 101 -11.42 9.55 3.28
C ASP A 101 -11.63 8.90 1.90
N ALA A 102 -12.01 7.62 1.94
CA ALA A 102 -12.25 6.79 0.77
C ALA A 102 -13.36 5.76 1.07
N PRO A 103 -14.19 5.40 0.08
CA PRO A 103 -15.11 4.27 0.20
C PRO A 103 -14.34 2.99 0.55
N TYR A 104 -15.01 2.05 1.22
CA TYR A 104 -14.40 0.77 1.59
C TYR A 104 -15.16 -0.45 1.07
N LEU A 105 -16.46 -0.31 0.78
CA LEU A 105 -17.29 -1.38 0.22
C LEU A 105 -17.01 -1.54 -1.28
N LEU A 106 -16.87 -2.79 -1.70
CA LEU A 106 -16.66 -3.24 -3.07
C LEU A 106 -17.73 -4.28 -3.40
N GLU A 107 -18.42 -4.07 -4.50
CA GLU A 107 -19.34 -5.04 -5.07
C GLU A 107 -18.57 -5.98 -6.00
N VAL A 108 -18.84 -7.28 -5.90
CA VAL A 108 -18.32 -8.33 -6.76
C VAL A 108 -19.27 -8.49 -7.94
N LEU A 109 -18.78 -8.19 -9.14
CA LEU A 109 -19.52 -8.39 -10.38
C LEU A 109 -19.36 -9.83 -10.89
N PHE A 110 -18.19 -10.42 -10.65
CA PHE A 110 -17.85 -11.79 -11.04
C PHE A 110 -16.67 -12.29 -10.20
N GLU A 111 -16.66 -13.57 -9.82
CA GLU A 111 -15.55 -14.22 -9.10
C GLU A 111 -15.52 -15.70 -9.51
N ASP A 112 -14.35 -16.18 -9.93
CA ASP A 112 -14.04 -17.61 -10.12
C ASP A 112 -12.67 -17.96 -9.50
N ASP A 113 -12.13 -19.13 -9.84
CA ASP A 113 -10.85 -19.62 -9.30
C ASP A 113 -9.63 -18.81 -9.78
N ASP A 114 -9.76 -18.08 -10.90
CA ASP A 114 -8.66 -17.40 -11.59
C ASP A 114 -8.74 -15.86 -11.49
N LEU A 115 -9.94 -15.28 -11.47
CA LEU A 115 -10.13 -13.84 -11.47
C LEU A 115 -11.34 -13.36 -10.65
N ILE A 116 -11.27 -12.08 -10.27
CA ILE A 116 -12.37 -11.35 -9.64
C ILE A 116 -12.56 -10.01 -10.35
N ALA A 117 -13.80 -9.72 -10.75
CA ALA A 117 -14.22 -8.43 -11.29
C ALA A 117 -15.01 -7.68 -10.21
N LEU A 118 -14.60 -6.44 -9.94
CA LEU A 118 -15.17 -5.60 -8.90
C LEU A 118 -15.76 -4.34 -9.51
N ASN A 119 -16.91 -3.92 -9.00
CA ASN A 119 -17.44 -2.58 -9.26
C ASN A 119 -16.75 -1.61 -8.29
N LYS A 120 -15.76 -0.88 -8.79
CA LYS A 120 -14.98 0.08 -8.01
C LYS A 120 -15.76 1.38 -7.84
N PRO A 121 -16.03 1.85 -6.61
CA PRO A 121 -16.63 3.16 -6.40
C PRO A 121 -15.65 4.28 -6.76
N SER A 122 -16.18 5.44 -7.16
CA SER A 122 -15.37 6.67 -7.27
C SER A 122 -14.88 7.11 -5.90
N GLY A 123 -13.66 7.64 -5.83
CA GLY A 123 -12.99 8.04 -4.59
C GLY A 123 -12.05 7.00 -4.01
N LEU A 124 -12.15 5.72 -4.43
CA LEU A 124 -11.24 4.64 -4.01
C LEU A 124 -10.17 4.39 -5.07
N GLN A 125 -8.89 4.41 -4.67
CA GLN A 125 -7.76 4.11 -5.55
C GLN A 125 -7.54 2.60 -5.67
N VAL A 126 -7.08 2.12 -6.83
CA VAL A 126 -6.81 0.69 -7.04
C VAL A 126 -5.56 0.21 -6.30
N LEU A 127 -4.45 0.95 -6.43
CA LEU A 127 -3.12 0.60 -5.90
C LEU A 127 -2.64 1.65 -4.88
N PRO A 128 -1.72 1.32 -3.97
CA PRO A 128 -1.08 2.31 -3.10
C PRO A 128 -0.41 3.43 -3.88
N GLY A 129 -0.49 4.67 -3.39
CA GLY A 129 0.19 5.81 -3.96
C GLY A 129 -0.16 7.14 -3.30
N GLY A 130 0.80 8.05 -3.27
CA GLY A 130 0.62 9.38 -2.67
C GLY A 130 0.23 9.29 -1.20
N LEU A 131 -0.95 9.83 -0.86
CA LEU A 131 -1.48 9.81 0.51
C LEU A 131 -2.27 8.55 0.85
N PHE A 132 -2.54 7.67 -0.13
CA PHE A 132 -3.34 6.45 0.03
C PHE A 132 -2.44 5.22 0.01
N GLN A 133 -2.01 4.74 1.17
CA GLN A 133 -1.16 3.55 1.29
C GLN A 133 -2.00 2.30 1.47
N GLN A 134 -3.03 2.37 2.31
CA GLN A 134 -3.88 1.25 2.67
C GLN A 134 -5.32 1.41 2.22
N ARG A 135 -5.82 2.63 2.02
CA ARG A 135 -7.21 2.86 1.58
C ARG A 135 -7.35 2.63 0.07
N THR A 136 -7.19 1.37 -0.36
CA THR A 136 -7.16 0.95 -1.76
C THR A 136 -7.98 -0.32 -2.01
N VAL A 137 -8.38 -0.55 -3.26
CA VAL A 137 -9.05 -1.80 -3.69
C VAL A 137 -8.19 -3.01 -3.37
N LEU A 138 -6.90 -2.94 -3.72
CA LEU A 138 -5.95 -4.04 -3.50
C LEU A 138 -5.88 -4.42 -2.01
N THR A 139 -5.88 -3.43 -1.10
CA THR A 139 -5.83 -3.70 0.34
C THR A 139 -7.09 -4.43 0.83
N GLN A 140 -8.29 -4.05 0.36
CA GLN A 140 -9.51 -4.78 0.74
C GLN A 140 -9.48 -6.22 0.23
N LEU A 141 -9.03 -6.43 -1.00
CA LEU A 141 -8.88 -7.77 -1.57
C LEU A 141 -7.90 -8.62 -0.77
N GLN A 142 -6.74 -8.08 -0.40
CA GLN A 142 -5.76 -8.78 0.43
C GLN A 142 -6.34 -9.12 1.81
N ARG A 143 -7.01 -8.17 2.47
CA ARG A 143 -7.68 -8.41 3.76
C ARG A 143 -8.75 -9.50 3.66
N GLN A 144 -9.54 -9.50 2.59
CA GLN A 144 -10.56 -10.51 2.34
C GLN A 144 -9.93 -11.88 2.07
N ALA A 145 -8.87 -11.95 1.26
CA ALA A 145 -8.15 -13.18 0.94
C ALA A 145 -7.58 -13.82 2.20
N THR A 146 -6.88 -13.04 3.03
CA THR A 146 -6.33 -13.54 4.30
C THR A 146 -7.43 -14.07 5.22
N LYS A 147 -8.60 -13.41 5.30
CA LYS A 147 -9.76 -13.92 6.08
C LYS A 147 -10.30 -15.25 5.55
N LYS A 148 -10.35 -15.44 4.22
CA LYS A 148 -10.76 -16.71 3.61
C LYS A 148 -9.70 -17.80 3.85
N CYS A 149 -8.42 -17.47 3.82
CA CYS A 149 -7.30 -18.41 3.91
C CYS A 149 -6.93 -18.86 5.32
N PHE A 150 -7.36 -18.16 6.38
CA PHE A 150 -7.36 -18.71 7.74
C PHE A 150 -8.10 -20.06 7.86
N SER A 151 -8.87 -20.49 6.83
CA SER A 151 -9.51 -21.81 6.78
C SER A 151 -8.70 -22.93 6.13
N LEU A 152 -7.64 -22.67 5.34
CA LEU A 152 -6.88 -23.71 4.64
C LEU A 152 -5.42 -23.29 4.42
N ALA A 153 -4.49 -24.17 4.81
CA ALA A 153 -3.03 -24.04 4.67
C ALA A 153 -2.51 -24.07 3.20
N ARG A 154 -3.18 -23.35 2.31
CA ARG A 154 -2.76 -23.11 0.91
C ARG A 154 -2.22 -21.68 0.81
N GLN A 155 -1.23 -21.50 -0.07
CA GLN A 155 -0.63 -20.20 -0.39
C GLN A 155 -1.66 -19.06 -0.33
N GLU A 156 -1.35 -18.04 0.47
CA GLU A 156 -2.16 -16.82 0.57
C GLU A 156 -2.41 -16.28 -0.85
N PRO A 157 -3.68 -16.13 -1.29
CA PRO A 157 -4.03 -15.55 -2.56
C PRO A 157 -3.41 -14.16 -2.62
N HIS A 158 -2.57 -13.94 -3.63
CA HIS A 158 -1.93 -12.65 -3.87
C HIS A 158 -2.61 -11.99 -5.05
N PRO A 159 -3.75 -11.31 -4.86
CA PRO A 159 -4.48 -10.68 -5.96
C PRO A 159 -3.59 -9.63 -6.64
N VAL A 160 -3.45 -9.71 -7.96
CA VAL A 160 -2.68 -8.76 -8.76
C VAL A 160 -3.64 -8.02 -9.70
N PRO A 161 -3.77 -6.69 -9.59
CA PRO A 161 -4.62 -5.93 -10.51
C PRO A 161 -4.09 -6.01 -11.96
N VAL A 162 -4.93 -6.48 -12.88
CA VAL A 162 -4.61 -6.56 -14.32
C VAL A 162 -4.68 -5.19 -15.01
N HIS A 163 -5.47 -4.27 -14.47
CA HIS A 163 -5.63 -2.90 -14.93
C HIS A 163 -6.00 -1.98 -13.77
N ARG A 164 -5.90 -0.65 -13.97
CA ARG A 164 -6.27 0.35 -12.95
C ARG A 164 -7.22 1.39 -13.50
N LEU A 165 -8.28 1.66 -12.73
CA LEU A 165 -9.09 2.86 -12.86
C LEU A 165 -8.50 3.99 -11.99
N GLY A 166 -8.62 5.22 -12.48
CA GLY A 166 -8.27 6.41 -11.70
C GLY A 166 -9.13 6.53 -10.43
N ARG A 167 -8.63 7.22 -9.40
CA ARG A 167 -9.37 7.40 -8.14
C ARG A 167 -10.78 7.98 -8.39
N GLY A 168 -10.90 8.98 -9.26
CA GLY A 168 -12.18 9.63 -9.58
C GLY A 168 -13.10 8.86 -10.55
N THR A 169 -12.64 7.73 -11.10
CA THR A 169 -13.40 6.91 -12.04
C THR A 169 -14.11 5.78 -11.30
N SER A 170 -15.29 5.37 -11.73
CA SER A 170 -16.02 4.20 -11.20
C SER A 170 -16.23 3.15 -12.28
N GLY A 171 -16.47 1.90 -11.86
CA GLY A 171 -16.76 0.76 -12.74
C GLY A 171 -15.96 -0.47 -12.38
#